data_AF-G9EMH5-F1
#
_entry.id   AF-G9EMH5-F1
#
_cell.length_a   1.000
_cell.length_b   1.000
_cell.length_c   1.000
_cell.angle_alpha   90.00
_cell.angle_beta   90.00
_cell.angle_gamma   90.00
#
_symmetry.space_group_name_H-M   'P 1'
#
loop_
_entity.id
_entity.type
_entity.pdbx_description
1 polymer ?
#
loop_
_entity_poly.entity_id
_entity_poly.type
_entity_poly.pdbx_seq_one_letter_code
_entity_poly.pdbx_strand_id
1 'polypeptide(L)'
;MEYPTTKNAWKKLEQHANKFIKTSNRSSPHYHAVSDNITLDYSGQQIDDAILNTLLELATESNLQEQINALLAGHPVNSTENRPALHTALRAHDYEIIHVNSRNVVADVVEVRQQMKRLSTQIRNGEWLGYSGKPITDIVNIGIGGSMLGPFFCIDAFSDYVTDKLKFHFIAEMDPKAFSRVSAKLNPETTLFIISSKSFTTPETLYNMEKAFAWMNQKQHFDKHFIAVTANVKKAQEYGFNHILAIWDWVGGRYSVCSSINLITCIAIGFEQFSEMLTGAKMMDEHFRTAAFPENLPILLGLLGVWNINF
;
A
#
# COMPACT_ATOMS: atom_id res chain seq x y z
N MET A 1 -10.64 23.33 -12.76
CA MET A 1 -9.91 23.53 -11.49
C MET A 1 -8.90 24.63 -11.76
N GLU A 2 -8.87 25.66 -10.92
CA GLU A 2 -7.91 26.76 -11.06
C GLU A 2 -6.50 26.29 -10.68
N TYR A 3 -5.47 26.78 -11.39
CA TYR A 3 -4.09 26.39 -11.09
C TYR A 3 -3.65 26.93 -9.72
N PRO A 4 -2.83 26.21 -8.94
CA PRO A 4 -2.31 26.73 -7.67
C PRO A 4 -1.62 28.09 -7.81
N THR A 5 -0.96 28.35 -8.94
CA THR A 5 -0.22 29.59 -9.21
C THR A 5 -1.09 30.84 -9.33
N THR A 6 -2.38 30.71 -9.57
CA THR A 6 -3.28 31.88 -9.68
C THR A 6 -3.79 32.34 -8.32
N LYS A 7 -3.71 31.48 -7.30
CA LYS A 7 -4.18 31.70 -5.93
C LYS A 7 -3.42 32.83 -5.24
N ASN A 8 -4.09 33.51 -4.31
CA ASN A 8 -3.50 34.65 -3.62
C ASN A 8 -2.41 34.19 -2.64
N ALA A 9 -2.66 33.09 -1.92
CA ALA A 9 -1.67 32.49 -1.03
C ALA A 9 -0.38 32.10 -1.78
N TRP A 10 -0.50 31.60 -3.01
CA TRP A 10 0.68 31.27 -3.85
C TRP A 10 1.54 32.50 -4.14
N LYS A 11 0.92 33.59 -4.59
CA LYS A 11 1.63 34.86 -4.87
C LYS A 11 2.30 35.43 -3.63
N LYS A 12 1.67 35.30 -2.45
CA LYS A 12 2.27 35.68 -1.17
C LYS A 12 3.51 34.82 -0.86
N LEU A 13 3.44 33.50 -1.08
CA LEU A 13 4.59 32.60 -0.89
C LEU A 13 5.77 32.97 -1.80
N GLU A 14 5.54 33.35 -3.06
CA GLU A 14 6.60 33.86 -3.95
C GLU A 14 7.29 35.12 -3.38
N GLN A 15 6.51 36.01 -2.77
CA GLN A 15 7.06 37.20 -2.10
C GLN A 15 7.84 36.84 -0.84
N HIS A 16 7.33 35.89 -0.04
CA HIS A 16 8.02 35.39 1.14
C HIS A 16 9.36 34.76 0.77
N ALA A 17 9.42 33.89 -0.24
CA ALA A 17 10.65 33.25 -0.71
C ALA A 17 11.74 34.27 -1.08
N ASN A 18 11.36 35.27 -1.89
CA ASN A 18 12.26 36.35 -2.30
C ASN A 18 12.81 37.19 -1.14
N LYS A 19 12.04 37.37 -0.07
CA LYS A 19 12.45 38.11 1.14
C LYS A 19 13.26 37.23 2.09
N PHE A 20 12.88 35.97 2.23
CA PHE A 20 13.48 35.01 3.16
C PHE A 20 14.95 34.74 2.81
N ILE A 21 15.25 34.55 1.52
CA ILE A 21 16.62 34.35 1.01
C ILE A 21 17.56 35.50 1.40
N LYS A 22 17.05 36.73 1.54
CA LYS A 22 17.86 37.92 1.80
C LYS A 22 18.19 38.17 3.28
N THR A 23 17.61 37.42 4.21
CA THR A 23 17.59 37.78 5.65
C THR A 23 18.06 36.67 6.60
N SER A 24 18.76 35.64 6.13
CA SER A 24 19.10 34.44 6.93
C SER A 24 20.16 34.67 8.02
N ASN A 25 19.75 35.28 9.13
CA ASN A 25 20.38 35.16 10.44
C ASN A 25 19.27 34.64 11.38
N ARG A 26 19.27 33.35 11.76
CA ARG A 26 18.08 32.79 12.46
C ARG A 26 18.40 31.86 13.61
N SER A 27 17.74 32.13 14.73
CA SER A 27 17.36 31.15 15.75
C SER A 27 16.29 30.22 15.18
N SER A 28 16.43 28.92 15.39
CA SER A 28 15.46 27.93 14.93
C SER A 28 14.26 27.85 15.88
N PRO A 29 13.05 28.29 15.48
CA PRO A 29 11.83 27.98 16.23
C PRO A 29 11.63 26.46 16.33
N HIS A 30 11.14 25.98 17.48
CA HIS A 30 10.88 24.57 17.72
C HIS A 30 9.54 24.13 17.13
N TYR A 31 9.48 24.02 15.80
CA TYR A 31 8.30 23.52 15.10
C TYR A 31 8.18 22.00 15.19
N HIS A 32 7.08 21.54 15.77
CA HIS A 32 6.70 20.14 15.77
C HIS A 32 5.18 19.98 15.80
N ALA A 33 4.70 18.83 15.34
CA ALA A 33 3.31 18.40 15.49
C ALA A 33 3.30 16.93 15.91
N VAL A 34 2.31 16.54 16.71
CA VAL A 34 2.21 15.20 17.29
C VAL A 34 0.84 14.62 17.00
N SER A 35 0.81 13.33 16.64
CA SER A 35 -0.40 12.53 16.58
C SER A 35 -0.06 11.12 17.05
N ASP A 36 -0.77 10.66 18.09
CA ASP A 36 -0.52 9.39 18.77
C ASP A 36 0.97 9.20 19.11
N ASN A 37 1.61 8.21 18.47
CA ASN A 37 3.01 7.83 18.70
C ASN A 37 3.96 8.42 17.65
N ILE A 38 3.51 9.37 16.83
CA ILE A 38 4.29 9.98 15.74
C ILE A 38 4.49 11.45 16.03
N THR A 39 5.76 11.87 16.08
CA THR A 39 6.15 13.28 16.13
C THR A 39 6.75 13.68 14.78
N LEU A 40 6.18 14.70 14.16
CA LEU A 40 6.75 15.40 13.03
C LEU A 40 7.53 16.61 13.56
N ASP A 41 8.85 16.50 13.65
CA ASP A 41 9.74 17.65 13.87
C ASP A 41 10.11 18.26 12.53
N TYR A 42 9.75 19.54 12.35
CA TYR A 42 10.04 20.30 11.14
C TYR A 42 10.74 21.62 11.46
N SER A 43 11.43 21.68 12.60
CA SER A 43 12.25 22.82 13.02
C SER A 43 13.44 23.10 12.08
N GLY A 44 13.87 22.09 11.32
CA GLY A 44 14.92 22.20 10.30
C GLY A 44 14.45 22.79 8.95
N GLN A 45 13.16 23.10 8.79
CA GLN A 45 12.62 23.66 7.56
C GLN A 45 12.96 25.15 7.43
N GLN A 46 13.18 25.61 6.18
CA GLN A 46 13.45 27.03 5.89
C GLN A 46 12.16 27.86 5.85
N ILE A 47 11.51 27.99 7.01
CA ILE A 47 10.24 28.70 7.17
C ILE A 47 10.24 29.61 8.40
N ASP A 48 9.27 30.52 8.46
CA ASP A 48 8.80 31.18 9.68
C ASP A 48 7.27 31.12 9.76
N ASP A 49 6.70 31.66 10.84
CA ASP A 49 5.26 31.68 11.07
C ASP A 49 4.48 32.32 9.92
N ALA A 50 5.05 33.33 9.24
CA ALA A 50 4.39 33.98 8.11
C ALA A 50 4.30 33.03 6.91
N ILE A 51 5.40 32.31 6.60
CA ILE A 51 5.39 31.29 5.55
C ILE A 51 4.45 30.14 5.91
N LEU A 52 4.53 29.62 7.14
CA LEU A 52 3.69 28.51 7.59
C LEU A 52 2.20 28.86 7.50
N ASN A 53 1.80 30.03 8.03
CA ASN A 53 0.42 30.49 7.95
C ASN A 53 -0.04 30.66 6.50
N THR A 54 0.82 31.16 5.60
CA THR A 54 0.48 31.32 4.18
C THR A 54 0.36 29.97 3.46
N LEU A 55 1.15 28.96 3.84
CA LEU A 55 0.99 27.58 3.34
C LEU A 55 -0.36 26.99 3.78
N LEU A 56 -0.78 27.25 5.02
CA LEU A 56 -2.09 26.82 5.52
C LEU A 56 -3.23 27.56 4.79
N GLU A 57 -3.08 28.85 4.50
CA GLU A 57 -4.00 29.61 3.63
C GLU A 57 -4.11 28.97 2.24
N LEU A 58 -2.99 28.52 1.65
CA LEU A 58 -3.00 27.84 0.35
C LEU A 58 -3.80 26.54 0.36
N ALA A 59 -3.73 25.77 1.46
CA ALA A 59 -4.55 24.57 1.63
C ALA A 59 -6.06 24.91 1.66
N THR A 60 -6.43 25.97 2.38
CA THR A 60 -7.81 26.47 2.45
C THR A 60 -8.29 26.99 1.09
N GLU A 61 -7.52 27.85 0.40
CA GLU A 61 -7.85 28.35 -0.94
C GLU A 61 -7.95 27.21 -1.99
N SER A 62 -7.34 26.06 -1.70
CA SER A 62 -7.39 24.86 -2.54
C SER A 62 -8.58 23.94 -2.25
N ASN A 63 -9.45 24.28 -1.28
CA ASN A 63 -10.55 23.44 -0.81
C ASN A 63 -10.06 22.03 -0.41
N LEU A 64 -8.91 21.96 0.27
CA LEU A 64 -8.24 20.68 0.55
C LEU A 64 -9.12 19.76 1.40
N GLN A 65 -9.83 20.30 2.40
CA GLN A 65 -10.70 19.50 3.27
C GLN A 65 -11.83 18.82 2.49
N GLU A 66 -12.43 19.53 1.53
CA GLU A 66 -13.47 19.00 0.64
C GLU A 66 -12.92 17.88 -0.24
N GLN A 67 -11.69 18.02 -0.76
CA GLN A 67 -11.03 16.96 -1.54
C GLN A 67 -10.71 15.73 -0.70
N ILE A 68 -10.27 15.91 0.55
CA ILE A 68 -10.04 14.81 1.51
C ILE A 68 -11.35 14.07 1.78
N ASN A 69 -12.41 14.80 2.09
CA ASN A 69 -13.74 14.21 2.33
C ASN A 69 -14.25 13.46 1.10
N ALA A 70 -14.08 14.01 -0.11
CA ALA A 70 -14.45 13.34 -1.36
C ALA A 70 -13.66 12.05 -1.60
N LEU A 71 -12.34 12.06 -1.35
CA LEU A 71 -11.48 10.88 -1.43
C LEU A 71 -11.96 9.77 -0.50
N LEU A 72 -12.21 10.10 0.77
CA LEU A 72 -12.59 9.14 1.80
C LEU A 72 -14.04 8.65 1.67
N ALA A 73 -14.92 9.46 1.07
CA ALA A 73 -16.29 9.07 0.75
C ALA A 73 -16.40 8.17 -0.50
N GLY A 74 -15.30 7.95 -1.23
CA GLY A 74 -15.31 7.13 -2.44
C GLY A 74 -15.81 7.85 -3.69
N HIS A 75 -15.76 9.19 -3.72
CA HIS A 75 -16.05 9.94 -4.95
C HIS A 75 -15.00 9.65 -6.04
N PRO A 76 -15.34 9.82 -7.33
CA PRO A 76 -14.41 9.56 -8.43
C PRO A 76 -13.34 10.66 -8.60
N VAL A 77 -12.47 10.79 -7.59
CA VAL A 77 -11.41 11.81 -7.55
C VAL A 77 -10.27 11.55 -8.53
N ASN A 78 -10.15 10.32 -9.04
CA ASN A 78 -9.30 10.03 -10.20
C ASN A 78 -10.08 10.41 -11.47
N SER A 79 -9.95 11.67 -11.87
CA SER A 79 -10.74 12.27 -12.96
C SER A 79 -10.43 11.70 -14.34
N THR A 80 -9.18 11.31 -14.61
CA THR A 80 -8.78 10.79 -15.92
C THR A 80 -9.32 9.38 -16.19
N GLU A 81 -9.51 8.59 -15.14
CA GLU A 81 -10.10 7.24 -15.25
C GLU A 81 -11.56 7.19 -14.78
N ASN A 82 -12.09 8.31 -14.29
CA ASN A 82 -13.42 8.42 -13.67
C ASN A 82 -13.68 7.35 -12.60
N ARG A 83 -12.76 7.23 -11.63
CA ARG A 83 -12.78 6.18 -10.61
C ARG A 83 -12.51 6.70 -9.20
N PRO A 84 -13.01 6.02 -8.15
CA PRO A 84 -12.56 6.27 -6.79
C PRO A 84 -11.07 5.91 -6.59
N ALA A 85 -10.44 6.54 -5.59
CA ALA A 85 -9.07 6.26 -5.17
C ALA A 85 -9.04 5.76 -3.70
N LEU A 86 -9.85 4.75 -3.41
CA LEU A 86 -10.37 4.45 -2.06
C LEU A 86 -9.52 3.44 -1.26
N HIS A 87 -8.20 3.55 -1.30
CA HIS A 87 -7.31 2.65 -0.58
C HIS A 87 -7.51 2.63 0.95
N THR A 88 -8.11 3.69 1.53
CA THR A 88 -8.47 3.78 2.94
C THR A 88 -9.58 2.79 3.35
N ALA A 89 -10.45 2.38 2.43
CA ALA A 89 -11.47 1.36 2.71
C ALA A 89 -10.86 -0.02 3.04
N LEU A 90 -9.62 -0.30 2.62
CA LEU A 90 -8.90 -1.55 2.92
C LEU A 90 -8.66 -1.76 4.43
N ARG A 91 -8.71 -0.67 5.19
CA ARG A 91 -8.43 -0.59 6.64
C ARG A 91 -9.57 0.08 7.40
N ALA A 92 -10.75 0.20 6.80
CA ALA A 92 -11.96 0.62 7.49
C ALA A 92 -12.37 -0.42 8.56
N HIS A 93 -13.10 0.03 9.58
CA HIS A 93 -13.73 -0.87 10.53
C HIS A 93 -14.81 -1.71 9.84
N ASP A 94 -14.99 -2.93 10.32
CA ASP A 94 -15.85 -3.92 9.67
C ASP A 94 -17.35 -3.51 9.64
N TYR A 95 -17.75 -2.55 10.47
CA TYR A 95 -19.12 -1.99 10.51
C TYR A 95 -19.30 -0.74 9.63
N GLU A 96 -18.23 -0.17 9.07
CA GLU A 96 -18.34 0.99 8.19
C GLU A 96 -19.03 0.63 6.87
N ILE A 97 -19.72 1.61 6.29
CA ILE A 97 -20.41 1.45 5.02
C ILE A 97 -19.90 2.51 4.06
N ILE A 98 -19.17 2.07 3.04
CA ILE A 98 -18.67 2.94 1.97
C ILE A 98 -19.17 2.38 0.64
N HIS A 99 -19.89 3.22 -0.11
CA HIS A 99 -20.50 2.79 -1.36
C HIS A 99 -19.63 3.17 -2.55
N VAL A 100 -19.34 2.20 -3.42
CA VAL A 100 -18.81 2.43 -4.77
C VAL A 100 -19.78 1.76 -5.74
N ASN A 101 -20.32 2.52 -6.70
CA ASN A 101 -21.32 2.04 -7.65
C ASN A 101 -22.50 1.33 -6.96
N SER A 102 -23.03 1.93 -5.88
CA SER A 102 -24.13 1.42 -5.06
C SER A 102 -23.87 0.09 -4.33
N ARG A 103 -22.61 -0.38 -4.26
CA ARG A 103 -22.20 -1.57 -3.50
C ARG A 103 -21.37 -1.16 -2.29
N ASN A 104 -21.67 -1.72 -1.11
CA ASN A 104 -20.82 -1.56 0.07
C ASN A 104 -19.50 -2.33 -0.14
N VAL A 105 -18.39 -1.61 -0.31
CA VAL A 105 -17.08 -2.23 -0.56
C VAL A 105 -16.41 -2.76 0.70
N VAL A 106 -16.81 -2.28 1.89
CA VAL A 106 -16.17 -2.70 3.16
C VAL A 106 -16.48 -4.16 3.46
N ALA A 107 -17.69 -4.63 3.17
CA ALA A 107 -18.04 -6.04 3.34
C ALA A 107 -17.15 -6.97 2.51
N ASP A 108 -16.88 -6.62 1.25
CA ASP A 108 -15.99 -7.36 0.37
C ASP A 108 -14.54 -7.36 0.91
N VAL A 109 -14.08 -6.22 1.44
CA VAL A 109 -12.76 -6.09 2.07
C VAL A 109 -12.63 -7.01 3.27
N VAL A 110 -13.64 -7.02 4.15
CA VAL A 110 -13.65 -7.88 5.35
C VAL A 110 -13.61 -9.34 4.95
N GLU A 111 -14.37 -9.76 3.93
CA GLU A 111 -14.34 -11.13 3.45
C GLU A 111 -12.94 -11.57 3.01
N VAL A 112 -12.27 -10.75 2.18
CA VAL A 112 -10.90 -11.03 1.73
C VAL A 112 -9.92 -11.02 2.90
N ARG A 113 -10.08 -10.12 3.87
CA ARG A 113 -9.26 -10.08 5.09
C ARG A 113 -9.41 -11.37 5.92
N GLN A 114 -10.62 -11.91 6.04
CA GLN A 114 -10.86 -13.20 6.70
C GLN A 114 -10.25 -14.37 5.92
N GLN A 115 -10.26 -14.32 4.57
CA GLN A 115 -9.54 -15.31 3.76
C GLN A 115 -8.04 -15.24 4.03
N MET A 116 -7.44 -14.04 4.08
CA MET A 116 -6.03 -13.85 4.44
C MET A 116 -5.72 -14.41 5.84
N LYS A 117 -6.60 -14.17 6.83
CA LYS A 117 -6.46 -14.74 8.18
C LYS A 117 -6.36 -16.26 8.14
N ARG A 118 -7.31 -16.92 7.48
CA ARG A 118 -7.35 -18.39 7.40
C ARG A 118 -6.11 -18.94 6.71
N LEU A 119 -5.77 -18.40 5.53
CA LEU A 119 -4.62 -18.87 4.76
C LEU A 119 -3.31 -18.68 5.51
N SER A 120 -3.06 -17.48 6.05
CA SER A 120 -1.84 -17.20 6.81
C SER A 120 -1.72 -18.09 8.04
N THR A 121 -2.81 -18.33 8.77
CA THR A 121 -2.82 -19.21 9.93
C THR A 121 -2.48 -20.65 9.55
N GLN A 122 -3.15 -21.20 8.52
CA GLN A 122 -2.90 -22.57 8.05
C GLN A 122 -1.45 -22.77 7.58
N ILE A 123 -0.91 -21.82 6.81
CA ILE A 123 0.47 -21.88 6.33
C ILE A 123 1.46 -21.81 7.48
N ARG A 124 1.28 -20.86 8.42
CA ARG A 124 2.18 -20.67 9.58
C ARG A 124 2.16 -21.86 10.55
N ASN A 125 1.02 -22.52 10.67
CA ASN A 125 0.86 -23.72 11.51
C ASN A 125 1.38 -25.00 10.83
N GLY A 126 1.78 -24.93 9.54
CA GLY A 126 2.19 -26.10 8.77
C GLY A 126 1.03 -27.02 8.36
N GLU A 127 -0.20 -26.53 8.44
CA GLU A 127 -1.42 -27.24 8.03
C GLU A 127 -1.63 -27.18 6.51
N TRP A 128 -1.07 -26.15 5.86
CA TRP A 128 -1.03 -26.08 4.40
C TRP A 128 0.08 -26.98 3.87
N LEU A 129 -0.32 -28.07 3.21
CA LEU A 129 0.60 -29.10 2.71
C LEU A 129 0.78 -29.00 1.21
N GLY A 130 2.02 -29.15 0.75
CA GLY A 130 2.34 -29.33 -0.66
C GLY A 130 1.84 -30.66 -1.23
N TYR A 131 2.09 -30.92 -2.51
CA TYR A 131 1.61 -32.14 -3.17
C TYR A 131 2.17 -33.43 -2.56
N SER A 132 3.37 -33.39 -1.97
CA SER A 132 3.97 -34.55 -1.29
C SER A 132 3.45 -34.76 0.14
N GLY A 133 2.53 -33.91 0.62
CA GLY A 133 2.01 -33.96 1.99
C GLY A 133 2.91 -33.30 3.03
N LYS A 134 4.02 -32.67 2.61
CA LYS A 134 4.90 -31.91 3.51
C LYS A 134 4.38 -30.47 3.71
N PRO A 135 4.56 -29.87 4.90
CA PRO A 135 4.28 -28.46 5.11
C PRO A 135 5.09 -27.56 4.18
N ILE A 136 4.50 -26.43 3.79
CA ILE A 136 5.21 -25.39 3.05
C ILE A 136 6.33 -24.78 3.91
N THR A 137 7.49 -24.53 3.29
CA THR A 137 8.68 -23.93 3.92
C THR A 137 9.10 -22.62 3.26
N ASP A 138 8.73 -22.43 1.99
CA ASP A 138 9.15 -21.28 1.19
C ASP A 138 7.96 -20.60 0.53
N ILE A 139 7.85 -19.29 0.70
CA ILE A 139 6.81 -18.44 0.11
C ILE A 139 7.46 -17.51 -0.90
N VAL A 140 7.01 -17.56 -2.15
CA VAL A 140 7.57 -16.76 -3.24
C VAL A 140 6.48 -15.83 -3.78
N ASN A 141 6.66 -14.52 -3.63
CA ASN A 141 5.79 -13.53 -4.27
C ASN A 141 6.34 -13.18 -5.66
N ILE A 142 5.53 -13.41 -6.70
CA ILE A 142 5.81 -13.01 -8.07
C ILE A 142 4.94 -11.81 -8.42
N GLY A 143 5.57 -10.66 -8.59
CA GLY A 143 4.88 -9.40 -8.87
C GLY A 143 5.87 -8.24 -9.00
N ILE A 144 5.47 -7.17 -9.66
CA ILE A 144 6.30 -5.99 -9.90
C ILE A 144 5.64 -4.70 -9.39
N GLY A 145 6.47 -3.70 -9.09
CA GLY A 145 6.03 -2.37 -8.65
C GLY A 145 5.25 -2.46 -7.35
N GLY A 146 4.03 -1.92 -7.34
CA GLY A 146 3.14 -1.98 -6.17
C GLY A 146 2.81 -3.39 -5.65
N SER A 147 2.95 -4.41 -6.51
CA SER A 147 2.73 -5.81 -6.15
C SER A 147 3.94 -6.48 -5.47
N MET A 148 5.02 -5.73 -5.26
CA MET A 148 6.26 -6.21 -4.62
C MET A 148 6.84 -5.21 -3.64
N LEU A 149 6.96 -3.92 -3.98
CA LEU A 149 7.68 -2.94 -3.16
C LEU A 149 7.09 -2.78 -1.75
N GLY A 150 5.75 -2.70 -1.63
CA GLY A 150 5.08 -2.62 -0.33
C GLY A 150 5.33 -3.87 0.52
N PRO A 151 5.01 -5.08 0.01
CA PRO A 151 5.30 -6.31 0.74
C PRO A 151 6.78 -6.52 1.10
N PHE A 152 7.70 -6.19 0.18
CA PHE A 152 9.14 -6.26 0.42
C PHE A 152 9.56 -5.35 1.57
N PHE A 153 9.11 -4.09 1.55
CA PHE A 153 9.34 -3.13 2.63
C PHE A 153 8.78 -3.62 3.97
N CYS A 154 7.54 -4.14 3.99
CA CYS A 154 6.92 -4.60 5.24
C CYS A 154 7.67 -5.76 5.90
N ILE A 155 8.17 -6.73 5.13
CA ILE A 155 8.91 -7.87 5.70
C ILE A 155 10.23 -7.39 6.34
N ASP A 156 10.91 -6.43 5.73
CA ASP A 156 12.13 -5.83 6.30
C ASP A 156 11.81 -4.99 7.55
N ALA A 157 10.83 -4.09 7.46
CA ALA A 157 10.44 -3.18 8.53
C ALA A 157 9.87 -3.89 9.76
N PHE A 158 9.25 -5.06 9.59
CA PHE A 158 8.70 -5.89 10.67
C PHE A 158 9.54 -7.12 10.97
N SER A 159 10.85 -7.09 10.69
CA SER A 159 11.77 -8.23 10.85
C SER A 159 11.67 -8.92 12.22
N ASP A 160 11.46 -8.19 13.31
CA ASP A 160 11.29 -8.75 14.66
C ASP A 160 10.04 -9.65 14.83
N TYR A 161 9.03 -9.49 13.97
CA TYR A 161 7.79 -10.27 13.98
C TYR A 161 7.79 -11.40 12.94
N VAL A 162 8.78 -11.43 12.03
CA VAL A 162 8.85 -12.43 10.97
C VAL A 162 9.15 -13.80 11.58
N THR A 163 8.33 -14.80 11.21
CA THR A 163 8.54 -16.19 11.65
C THR A 163 9.85 -16.77 11.12
N ASP A 164 10.56 -17.52 11.96
CA ASP A 164 11.78 -18.24 11.62
C ASP A 164 11.50 -19.58 10.90
N LYS A 165 10.25 -20.03 10.89
CA LYS A 165 9.82 -21.32 10.30
C LYS A 165 9.69 -21.30 8.78
N LEU A 166 9.54 -20.12 8.18
CA LEU A 166 9.28 -19.94 6.75
C LEU A 166 10.33 -19.01 6.13
N LYS A 167 10.58 -19.19 4.84
CA LYS A 167 11.46 -18.32 4.04
C LYS A 167 10.64 -17.54 3.03
N PHE A 168 10.97 -16.26 2.86
CA PHE A 168 10.24 -15.34 2.01
C PHE A 168 11.11 -14.86 0.85
N HIS A 169 10.58 -14.95 -0.36
CA HIS A 169 11.31 -14.66 -1.59
C HIS A 169 10.47 -13.78 -2.52
N PHE A 170 11.15 -13.02 -3.37
CA PHE A 170 10.52 -12.11 -4.33
C PHE A 170 11.09 -12.30 -5.73
N ILE A 171 10.21 -12.32 -6.74
CA ILE A 171 10.58 -12.33 -8.16
C ILE A 171 9.75 -11.25 -8.86
N ALA A 172 10.40 -10.19 -9.32
CA ALA A 172 9.74 -9.06 -9.96
C ALA A 172 10.22 -8.79 -11.39
N GLU A 173 11.47 -9.12 -11.68
CA GLU A 173 12.17 -8.67 -12.87
C GLU A 173 11.99 -9.65 -14.05
N MET A 174 12.10 -9.13 -15.27
CA MET A 174 12.13 -9.93 -16.49
C MET A 174 13.51 -10.54 -16.83
N ASP A 175 14.54 -10.30 -16.00
CA ASP A 175 15.84 -10.94 -16.20
C ASP A 175 15.65 -12.46 -16.32
N PRO A 176 16.08 -13.10 -17.44
CA PRO A 176 15.94 -14.52 -17.64
C PRO A 176 16.48 -15.39 -16.49
N LYS A 177 17.48 -14.89 -15.75
CA LYS A 177 18.11 -15.55 -14.61
C LYS A 177 17.44 -15.27 -13.27
N ALA A 178 16.57 -14.26 -13.15
CA ALA A 178 15.93 -13.87 -11.87
C ALA A 178 15.20 -15.05 -11.23
N PHE A 179 14.33 -15.72 -12.00
CA PHE A 179 13.63 -16.91 -11.54
C PHE A 179 14.61 -18.02 -11.13
N SER A 180 15.58 -18.36 -11.99
CA SER A 180 16.54 -19.43 -11.72
C SER A 180 17.41 -19.19 -10.49
N ARG A 181 17.77 -17.94 -10.20
CA ARG A 181 18.56 -17.59 -8.98
C ARG A 181 17.79 -17.91 -7.71
N VAL A 182 16.50 -17.59 -7.69
CA VAL A 182 15.62 -17.86 -6.54
C VAL A 182 15.32 -19.35 -6.47
N SER A 183 14.83 -19.94 -7.56
CA SER A 183 14.36 -21.33 -7.58
C SER A 183 15.46 -22.38 -7.39
N ALA A 184 16.73 -22.06 -7.65
CA ALA A 184 17.86 -22.97 -7.39
C ALA A 184 18.01 -23.38 -5.92
N LYS A 185 17.42 -22.61 -4.98
CA LYS A 185 17.47 -22.89 -3.53
C LYS A 185 16.16 -23.47 -2.99
N LEU A 186 15.14 -23.61 -3.83
CA LEU A 186 13.79 -23.97 -3.42
C LEU A 186 13.52 -25.47 -3.63
N ASN A 187 12.61 -26.01 -2.84
CA ASN A 187 12.11 -27.37 -3.03
C ASN A 187 10.69 -27.32 -3.63
N PRO A 188 10.46 -27.91 -4.82
CA PRO A 188 9.13 -27.95 -5.44
C PRO A 188 8.05 -28.52 -4.51
N GLU A 189 8.38 -29.49 -3.66
CA GLU A 189 7.43 -30.11 -2.72
C GLU A 189 6.92 -29.18 -1.62
N THR A 190 7.66 -28.12 -1.28
CA THR A 190 7.40 -27.27 -0.10
C THR A 190 7.40 -25.77 -0.42
N THR A 191 7.27 -25.39 -1.69
CA THR A 191 7.24 -23.99 -2.14
C THR A 191 5.83 -23.55 -2.51
N LEU A 192 5.35 -22.46 -1.93
CA LEU A 192 4.10 -21.80 -2.30
C LEU A 192 4.39 -20.51 -3.08
N PHE A 193 3.77 -20.36 -4.25
CA PHE A 193 3.84 -19.16 -5.07
C PHE A 193 2.59 -18.29 -4.88
N ILE A 194 2.81 -17.00 -4.64
CA ILE A 194 1.76 -15.98 -4.66
C ILE A 194 1.96 -15.14 -5.92
N ILE A 195 1.01 -15.20 -6.85
CA ILE A 195 1.05 -14.47 -8.11
C ILE A 195 0.25 -13.18 -7.96
N SER A 196 0.97 -12.08 -7.83
CA SER A 196 0.43 -10.76 -7.50
C SER A 196 0.42 -9.86 -8.73
N SER A 197 -0.76 -9.67 -9.33
CA SER A 197 -0.97 -8.74 -10.45
C SER A 197 -2.43 -8.27 -10.51
N LYS A 198 -2.63 -6.96 -10.31
CA LYS A 198 -3.96 -6.35 -10.35
C LYS A 198 -4.71 -6.64 -11.66
N SER A 199 -4.06 -6.46 -12.81
CA SER A 199 -4.67 -6.69 -14.12
C SER A 199 -4.62 -8.15 -14.56
N PHE A 200 -3.72 -8.94 -13.97
CA PHE A 200 -3.36 -10.29 -14.43
C PHE A 200 -2.92 -10.31 -15.90
N THR A 201 -2.38 -9.20 -16.40
CA THR A 201 -1.89 -9.02 -17.77
C THR A 201 -0.45 -8.52 -17.81
N THR A 202 0.16 -8.25 -16.65
CA THR A 202 1.52 -7.70 -16.54
C THR A 202 2.54 -8.68 -17.15
N PRO A 203 3.25 -8.30 -18.24
CA PRO A 203 4.15 -9.20 -18.95
C PRO A 203 5.20 -9.85 -18.05
N GLU A 204 5.83 -9.06 -17.17
CA GLU A 204 6.85 -9.52 -16.22
C GLU A 204 6.31 -10.59 -15.27
N THR A 205 5.12 -10.36 -14.72
CA THR A 205 4.48 -11.29 -13.78
C THR A 205 4.06 -12.56 -14.49
N LEU A 206 3.43 -12.45 -15.68
CA LEU A 206 2.99 -13.62 -16.45
C LEU A 206 4.17 -14.48 -16.92
N TYR A 207 5.25 -13.85 -17.38
CA TYR A 207 6.48 -14.55 -17.77
C TYR A 207 7.07 -15.38 -16.61
N ASN A 208 7.17 -14.79 -15.41
CA ASN A 208 7.69 -15.48 -14.24
C ASN A 208 6.70 -16.51 -13.67
N MET A 209 5.40 -16.28 -13.80
CA MET A 209 4.36 -17.26 -13.45
C MET A 209 4.47 -18.52 -14.33
N GLU A 210 4.62 -18.36 -15.65
CA GLU A 210 4.79 -19.49 -16.57
C GLU A 210 6.06 -20.29 -16.26
N LYS A 211 7.15 -19.62 -15.87
CA LYS A 211 8.35 -20.29 -15.35
C LYS A 211 8.09 -21.04 -14.06
N ALA A 212 7.32 -20.47 -13.13
CA ALA A 212 6.94 -21.14 -11.88
C ALA A 212 6.13 -22.41 -12.16
N PHE A 213 5.19 -22.35 -13.11
CA PHE A 213 4.40 -23.50 -13.54
C PHE A 213 5.27 -24.60 -14.15
N ALA A 214 6.19 -24.23 -15.04
CA ALA A 214 7.12 -25.16 -15.68
C ALA A 214 8.10 -25.77 -14.68
N TRP A 215 8.62 -24.98 -13.73
CA TRP A 215 9.51 -25.44 -12.68
C TRP A 215 8.82 -26.41 -11.72
N MET A 216 7.57 -26.13 -11.36
CA MET A 216 6.78 -27.02 -10.51
C MET A 216 6.47 -28.34 -11.25
N ASN A 217 6.08 -28.27 -12.53
CA ASN A 217 5.81 -29.48 -13.34
C ASN A 217 4.80 -30.46 -12.69
N GLN A 218 3.86 -29.95 -11.88
CA GLN A 218 2.81 -30.72 -11.18
C GLN A 218 1.46 -29.99 -11.34
N LYS A 219 0.98 -29.88 -12.58
CA LYS A 219 -0.23 -29.10 -12.91
C LYS A 219 -1.48 -29.52 -12.14
N GLN A 220 -1.58 -30.80 -11.78
CA GLN A 220 -2.71 -31.36 -11.03
C GLN A 220 -2.75 -30.96 -9.54
N HIS A 221 -1.73 -30.26 -9.04
CA HIS A 221 -1.63 -29.82 -7.64
C HIS A 221 -1.48 -28.30 -7.51
N PHE A 222 -2.01 -27.56 -8.48
CA PHE A 222 -1.95 -26.09 -8.51
C PHE A 222 -2.61 -25.45 -7.29
N ASP A 223 -3.71 -26.01 -6.83
CA ASP A 223 -4.43 -25.64 -5.61
C ASP A 223 -3.52 -25.64 -4.37
N LYS A 224 -2.49 -26.48 -4.33
CA LYS A 224 -1.58 -26.55 -3.18
C LYS A 224 -0.39 -25.59 -3.24
N HIS A 225 -0.03 -25.12 -4.44
CA HIS A 225 1.24 -24.42 -4.67
C HIS A 225 1.08 -23.02 -5.26
N PHE A 226 -0.14 -22.60 -5.61
CA PHE A 226 -0.38 -21.31 -6.26
C PHE A 226 -1.60 -20.59 -5.69
N ILE A 227 -1.38 -19.34 -5.28
CA ILE A 227 -2.43 -18.39 -4.90
C ILE A 227 -2.32 -17.19 -5.85
N ALA A 228 -3.44 -16.75 -6.44
CA ALA A 228 -3.48 -15.52 -7.21
C ALA A 228 -4.01 -14.36 -6.36
N VAL A 229 -3.42 -13.18 -6.53
CA VAL A 229 -3.95 -11.93 -6.00
C VAL A 229 -4.19 -10.97 -7.16
N THR A 230 -5.47 -10.70 -7.46
CA THR A 230 -5.85 -9.99 -8.68
C THR A 230 -7.24 -9.36 -8.64
N ALA A 231 -7.47 -8.33 -9.45
CA ALA A 231 -8.81 -7.81 -9.73
C ALA A 231 -9.50 -8.59 -10.87
N ASN A 232 -8.73 -9.36 -11.64
CA ASN A 232 -9.21 -10.10 -12.80
C ASN A 232 -9.38 -11.59 -12.44
N VAL A 233 -10.36 -11.87 -11.58
CA VAL A 233 -10.65 -13.22 -11.08
C VAL A 233 -10.89 -14.20 -12.22
N LYS A 234 -11.67 -13.80 -13.24
CA LYS A 234 -11.96 -14.63 -14.40
C LYS A 234 -10.68 -15.08 -15.11
N LYS A 235 -9.75 -14.16 -15.35
CA LYS A 235 -8.49 -14.50 -16.02
C LYS A 235 -7.63 -15.42 -15.15
N ALA A 236 -7.54 -15.19 -13.83
CA ALA A 236 -6.84 -16.14 -12.96
C ALA A 236 -7.49 -17.54 -12.98
N GLN A 237 -8.82 -17.65 -13.03
CA GLN A 237 -9.50 -18.94 -13.18
C GLN A 237 -9.18 -19.62 -14.53
N GLU A 238 -9.08 -18.86 -15.63
CA GLU A 238 -8.66 -19.38 -16.94
C GLU A 238 -7.24 -19.98 -16.91
N TYR A 239 -6.36 -19.47 -16.04
CA TYR A 239 -5.04 -20.06 -15.78
C TYR A 239 -5.05 -21.22 -14.77
N GLY A 240 -6.22 -21.59 -14.22
CA GLY A 240 -6.38 -22.73 -13.33
C GLY A 240 -6.18 -22.44 -11.84
N PHE A 241 -6.21 -21.18 -11.40
CA PHE A 241 -6.09 -20.86 -9.97
C PHE A 241 -7.37 -21.19 -9.21
N ASN A 242 -7.24 -22.01 -8.16
CA ASN A 242 -8.32 -22.33 -7.23
C ASN A 242 -8.40 -21.32 -6.07
N HIS A 243 -7.24 -20.80 -5.62
CA HIS A 243 -7.15 -19.83 -4.55
C HIS A 243 -6.89 -18.45 -5.13
N ILE A 244 -7.90 -17.58 -5.08
CA ILE A 244 -7.85 -16.23 -5.62
C ILE A 244 -8.29 -15.27 -4.53
N LEU A 245 -7.39 -14.35 -4.14
CA LEU A 245 -7.75 -13.22 -3.31
C LEU A 245 -8.01 -12.00 -4.20
N ALA A 246 -9.18 -11.41 -4.05
CA ALA A 246 -9.57 -10.25 -4.83
C ALA A 246 -8.80 -8.99 -4.38
N ILE A 247 -8.51 -8.12 -5.33
CA ILE A 247 -8.21 -6.70 -5.13
C ILE A 247 -9.13 -5.89 -6.05
N TRP A 248 -9.44 -4.64 -5.70
CA TRP A 248 -10.41 -3.84 -6.44
C TRP A 248 -9.76 -2.80 -7.36
N ASP A 249 -10.52 -2.32 -8.34
CA ASP A 249 -10.09 -1.33 -9.32
C ASP A 249 -9.79 0.04 -8.69
N TRP A 250 -10.48 0.43 -7.63
CA TRP A 250 -10.24 1.64 -6.84
C TRP A 250 -8.97 1.57 -5.96
N VAL A 251 -8.31 0.41 -5.87
CA VAL A 251 -7.00 0.27 -5.21
C VAL A 251 -5.88 0.54 -6.20
N GLY A 252 -5.25 1.72 -6.10
CA GLY A 252 -4.06 2.03 -6.89
C GLY A 252 -2.88 1.10 -6.53
N GLY A 253 -2.07 0.70 -7.51
CA GLY A 253 -0.97 -0.25 -7.27
C GLY A 253 0.03 0.22 -6.21
N ARG A 254 0.40 1.51 -6.19
CA ARG A 254 1.29 2.07 -5.15
C ARG A 254 0.61 2.26 -3.78
N TYR A 255 -0.70 2.01 -3.69
CA TYR A 255 -1.50 2.13 -2.47
C TYR A 255 -2.11 0.77 -2.05
N SER A 256 -1.64 -0.34 -2.61
CA SER A 256 -2.22 -1.67 -2.36
C SER A 256 -1.67 -2.38 -1.12
N VAL A 257 -0.73 -1.78 -0.37
CA VAL A 257 -0.04 -2.46 0.76
C VAL A 257 -0.99 -2.96 1.87
N CYS A 258 -2.17 -2.34 2.03
CA CYS A 258 -3.19 -2.76 2.99
C CYS A 258 -4.18 -3.80 2.41
N SER A 259 -4.02 -4.24 1.16
CA SER A 259 -4.89 -5.23 0.53
C SER A 259 -4.29 -6.64 0.58
N SER A 260 -5.00 -7.59 -0.05
CA SER A 260 -4.54 -8.95 -0.31
C SER A 260 -3.20 -9.04 -1.05
N ILE A 261 -2.74 -7.97 -1.72
CA ILE A 261 -1.41 -7.95 -2.35
C ILE A 261 -0.30 -8.26 -1.34
N ASN A 262 -0.57 -7.98 -0.06
CA ASN A 262 0.36 -8.11 1.04
C ASN A 262 0.15 -9.41 1.84
N LEU A 263 -0.47 -10.42 1.21
CA LEU A 263 -0.63 -11.76 1.80
C LEU A 263 0.70 -12.34 2.28
N ILE A 264 1.79 -12.15 1.53
CA ILE A 264 3.11 -12.66 1.93
C ILE A 264 3.57 -12.07 3.27
N THR A 265 3.34 -10.78 3.52
CA THR A 265 3.63 -10.15 4.82
C THR A 265 2.70 -10.71 5.90
N CYS A 266 1.41 -10.85 5.62
CA CYS A 266 0.45 -11.45 6.56
C CYS A 266 0.88 -12.87 6.99
N ILE A 267 1.42 -13.67 6.06
CA ILE A 267 2.04 -14.97 6.38
C ILE A 267 3.33 -14.78 7.20
N ALA A 268 4.17 -13.80 6.87
CA ALA A 268 5.44 -13.56 7.53
C ALA A 268 5.29 -13.16 9.00
N ILE A 269 4.45 -12.18 9.29
CA ILE A 269 4.33 -11.60 10.64
C ILE A 269 3.16 -12.16 11.45
N GLY A 270 2.22 -12.85 10.80
CA GLY A 270 0.98 -13.30 11.43
C GLY A 270 -0.18 -12.33 11.20
N PHE A 271 -1.41 -12.84 11.26
CA PHE A 271 -2.59 -12.03 10.97
C PHE A 271 -2.80 -10.94 12.02
N GLU A 272 -2.51 -11.23 13.29
CA GLU A 272 -2.66 -10.29 14.40
C GLU A 272 -1.79 -9.06 14.19
N GLN A 273 -0.50 -9.24 13.89
CA GLN A 273 0.44 -8.15 13.59
C GLN A 273 0.07 -7.42 12.30
N PHE A 274 -0.40 -8.15 11.28
CA PHE A 274 -0.93 -7.52 10.07
C PHE A 274 -2.16 -6.65 10.35
N SER A 275 -3.04 -7.09 11.26
CA SER A 275 -4.20 -6.33 11.69
C SER A 275 -3.79 -5.06 12.44
N GLU A 276 -2.77 -5.12 13.31
CA GLU A 276 -2.23 -3.94 13.99
C GLU A 276 -1.67 -2.91 12.99
N MET A 277 -0.98 -3.36 11.93
CA MET A 277 -0.54 -2.48 10.84
C MET A 277 -1.73 -1.77 10.17
N LEU A 278 -2.84 -2.48 9.92
CA LEU A 278 -4.05 -1.88 9.35
C LEU A 278 -4.67 -0.85 10.32
N THR A 279 -4.72 -1.17 11.61
CA THR A 279 -5.22 -0.28 12.66
C THR A 279 -4.41 1.02 12.70
N GLY A 280 -3.08 0.95 12.73
CA GLY A 280 -2.23 2.15 12.72
C GLY A 280 -2.42 3.01 11.46
N ALA A 281 -2.57 2.37 10.30
CA ALA A 281 -2.86 3.10 9.06
C ALA A 281 -4.26 3.76 9.07
N LYS A 282 -5.26 3.14 9.69
CA LYS A 282 -6.61 3.72 9.88
C LYS A 282 -6.60 4.89 10.86
N MET A 283 -5.83 4.80 11.94
CA MET A 283 -5.65 5.91 12.89
C MET A 283 -5.09 7.15 12.18
N MET A 284 -4.09 6.97 11.31
CA MET A 284 -3.56 8.08 10.50
C MET A 284 -4.54 8.59 9.45
N ASP A 285 -5.39 7.75 8.86
CA ASP A 285 -6.47 8.22 7.98
C ASP A 285 -7.47 9.11 8.73
N GLU A 286 -7.81 8.73 9.96
CA GLU A 286 -8.75 9.49 10.79
C GLU A 286 -8.13 10.82 11.25
N HIS A 287 -6.85 10.80 11.63
CA HIS A 287 -6.07 12.01 11.90
C HIS A 287 -6.05 12.93 10.68
N PHE A 288 -5.73 12.40 9.50
CA PHE A 288 -5.71 13.15 8.25
C PHE A 288 -7.07 13.77 7.92
N ARG A 289 -8.16 13.05 8.19
CA ARG A 289 -9.53 13.50 7.94
C ARG A 289 -9.99 14.60 8.88
N THR A 290 -9.63 14.54 10.16
CA THR A 290 -10.31 15.30 11.22
C THR A 290 -9.46 16.35 11.92
N ALA A 291 -8.13 16.20 11.94
CA ALA A 291 -7.26 17.16 12.61
C ALA A 291 -7.23 18.51 11.89
N ALA A 292 -7.20 19.60 12.67
CA ALA A 292 -7.04 20.94 12.12
C ALA A 292 -5.72 21.07 11.36
N PHE A 293 -5.69 21.83 10.26
CA PHE A 293 -4.50 21.90 9.39
C PHE A 293 -3.16 22.20 10.10
N PRO A 294 -3.10 23.10 11.11
CA PRO A 294 -1.85 23.37 11.84
C PRO A 294 -1.31 22.18 12.66
N GLU A 295 -2.15 21.18 12.94
CA GLU A 295 -1.83 19.98 13.73
C GLU A 295 -1.84 18.70 12.86
N ASN A 296 -2.22 18.83 11.59
CA ASN A 296 -2.45 17.71 10.70
C ASN A 296 -1.13 17.28 10.03
N LEU A 297 -0.45 16.31 10.65
CA LEU A 297 0.82 15.73 10.21
C LEU A 297 0.95 15.53 8.68
N PRO A 298 0.07 14.77 7.99
CA PRO A 298 0.19 14.63 6.54
C PRO A 298 0.01 15.93 5.74
N ILE A 299 -0.88 16.84 6.18
CA ILE A 299 -1.08 18.14 5.52
C ILE A 299 0.16 19.02 5.69
N LEU A 300 0.70 19.13 6.90
CA LEU A 300 1.93 19.85 7.17
C LEU A 300 3.07 19.33 6.31
N LEU A 301 3.29 18.00 6.30
CA LEU A 301 4.33 17.38 5.49
C LEU A 301 4.15 17.64 3.99
N GLY A 302 2.90 17.57 3.49
CA GLY A 302 2.55 17.88 2.11
C GLY A 302 2.83 19.35 1.73
N LEU A 303 2.43 20.29 2.59
CA LEU A 303 2.65 21.73 2.40
C LEU A 303 4.14 22.12 2.46
N LEU A 304 4.90 21.51 3.36
CA LEU A 304 6.36 21.67 3.41
C LEU A 304 7.02 21.12 2.15
N GLY A 305 6.50 20.03 1.58
CA GLY A 305 6.92 19.53 0.27
C GLY A 305 6.67 20.55 -0.84
N VAL A 306 5.47 21.15 -0.88
CA VAL A 306 5.14 22.23 -1.83
C VAL A 306 6.11 23.40 -1.67
N TRP A 307 6.39 23.81 -0.43
CA TRP A 307 7.36 24.88 -0.16
C TRP A 307 8.72 24.60 -0.80
N ASN A 308 9.34 23.47 -0.43
CA ASN A 308 10.70 23.14 -0.84
C ASN A 308 10.87 22.84 -2.34
N ILE A 309 9.80 22.42 -3.02
CA ILE A 309 9.84 22.09 -4.46
C ILE A 309 9.63 23.35 -5.31
N ASN A 310 8.81 24.28 -4.85
CA ASN A 310 8.26 25.34 -5.70
C ASN A 310 8.82 26.75 -5.42
N PHE A 311 9.48 26.98 -4.29
CA PHE A 311 9.97 28.29 -3.84
C PHE A 311 11.44 28.22 -3.41
#